data_AF-A0A1G2LIP7-F1
#
_entry.id   AF-A0A1G2LIP7-F1
#
_cell.length_a   1.000
_cell.length_b   1.000
_cell.length_c   1.000
_cell.angle_alpha   90.00
_cell.angle_beta   90.00
_cell.angle_gamma   90.00
#
_symmetry.space_group_name_H-M   'P 1'
#
loop_
_entity.id
_entity.type
_entity.pdbx_description
1 polymer ?
#
loop_
_entity_poly.entity_id
_entity_poly.type
_entity_poly.pdbx_seq_one_letter_code
_entity_poly.pdbx_strand_id
1 'polypeptide(L)'
;MRFANRYYTLIAILLIVVLAGCAPRLIPHAEDTTPHEPMRVCSESPEKSAEIFLEGASVLPEIDEAAKIIRRVIPDGVWILSIFEKGIEMVRALLRHPASDGDNAVSATFKLDATSQEVPGVLRAGVERTISITPHSGPNADRTREEVEGRTFKVFYDPKTNCITRVISIDTEWKQVR
;
A
#
# COMPACT_ATOMS: atom_id res chain seq x y z
N MET A 1 1.93 -41.67 6.63
CA MET A 1 3.35 -41.26 6.56
C MET A 1 3.59 -40.34 5.35
N ARG A 2 3.14 -39.08 5.39
CA ARG A 2 3.37 -38.08 4.32
C ARG A 2 3.73 -36.67 4.83
N PHE A 3 3.92 -36.51 6.14
CA PHE A 3 4.17 -35.20 6.76
C PHE A 3 5.66 -34.88 6.95
N ALA A 4 6.54 -35.88 7.00
CA ALA A 4 7.97 -35.67 7.22
C ALA A 4 8.65 -34.93 6.04
N ASN A 5 8.19 -35.13 4.81
CA ASN A 5 8.88 -34.62 3.63
C ASN A 5 8.74 -33.09 3.41
N ARG A 6 7.72 -32.45 4.01
CA ARG A 6 7.48 -30.99 3.90
C ARG A 6 8.34 -30.18 4.85
N TYR A 7 8.69 -30.75 6.00
CA TYR A 7 9.56 -30.09 6.98
C TYR A 7 11.00 -29.98 6.48
N TYR A 8 11.52 -31.00 5.79
CA TYR A 8 12.86 -30.95 5.20
C TYR A 8 12.96 -29.93 4.04
N THR A 9 11.89 -29.72 3.26
CA THR A 9 11.89 -28.71 2.18
C THR A 9 11.86 -27.28 2.74
N LEU A 10 11.10 -27.04 3.81
CA LEU A 10 11.04 -25.73 4.47
C LEU A 10 12.37 -25.38 5.16
N ILE A 11 13.02 -26.35 5.81
CA ILE A 11 14.33 -26.15 6.44
C ILE A 11 15.41 -25.89 5.37
N ALA A 12 15.36 -26.56 4.22
CA ALA A 12 16.30 -26.33 3.12
C ALA A 12 16.16 -24.92 2.49
N ILE A 13 14.94 -24.42 2.33
CA ILE A 13 14.69 -23.05 1.83
C ILE A 13 15.16 -22.00 2.85
N LEU A 14 14.92 -22.24 4.15
CA LEU A 14 15.38 -21.34 5.21
C LEU A 14 16.91 -21.24 5.26
N LEU A 15 17.62 -22.36 5.06
CA LEU A 15 19.09 -22.41 5.05
C LEU A 15 19.71 -21.65 3.85
N ILE A 16 19.06 -21.67 2.68
CA ILE A 16 19.49 -20.90 1.50
C ILE A 16 19.33 -19.39 1.75
N VAL A 17 18.26 -18.96 2.44
CA VAL A 17 18.04 -17.55 2.78
C VAL A 17 19.03 -17.04 3.83
N VAL A 18 19.48 -17.90 4.76
CA VAL A 18 20.44 -17.51 5.81
C VAL A 18 21.89 -17.51 5.30
N LEU A 19 22.26 -18.40 4.38
CA LEU A 19 23.63 -18.45 3.83
C LEU A 19 23.92 -17.34 2.80
N ALA A 20 22.89 -16.70 2.24
CA ALA A 20 23.05 -15.49 1.43
C ALA A 20 23.26 -14.20 2.27
N GLY A 21 23.16 -14.30 3.60
CA GLY A 21 23.21 -13.16 4.52
C GLY A 21 24.59 -12.77 5.06
N CYS A 22 25.68 -13.42 4.61
CA CYS A 22 27.04 -13.11 5.09
C CYS A 22 28.03 -12.96 3.93
N ALA A 23 27.81 -11.96 3.08
CA ALA A 23 28.88 -11.41 2.26
C ALA A 23 29.13 -9.96 2.71
N PRO A 24 30.29 -9.64 3.31
CA PRO A 24 30.64 -8.26 3.58
C PRO A 24 30.72 -7.54 2.22
N ARG A 25 29.83 -6.56 2.00
CA ARG A 25 29.90 -5.69 0.82
C ARG A 25 31.18 -4.86 0.93
N LEU A 26 32.25 -5.34 0.31
CA LEU A 26 33.34 -4.52 -0.20
C LEU A 26 32.70 -3.47 -1.11
N ILE A 27 32.90 -2.20 -0.79
CA ILE A 27 32.49 -1.06 -1.61
C ILE A 27 33.45 -1.01 -2.81
N PRO A 28 33.02 -1.31 -4.05
CA PRO A 28 33.82 -0.97 -5.21
C PRO A 28 33.54 0.50 -5.50
N HIS A 29 34.52 1.37 -5.25
CA HIS A 29 34.60 2.62 -6.00
C HIS A 29 34.91 2.24 -7.45
N ALA A 30 33.86 2.09 -8.25
CA ALA A 30 33.95 2.09 -9.69
C ALA A 30 33.43 3.44 -10.17
N GLU A 31 34.35 4.27 -10.67
CA GLU A 31 34.03 5.28 -11.67
C GLU A 31 33.41 4.52 -12.85
N ASP A 32 32.08 4.49 -12.94
CA ASP A 32 31.38 3.84 -14.04
C ASP A 32 30.41 4.83 -14.68
N THR A 33 30.85 5.31 -15.84
CA THR A 33 30.08 5.99 -16.86
C THR A 33 29.00 5.03 -17.39
N THR A 34 27.93 4.83 -16.62
CA THR A 34 26.68 4.30 -17.15
C THR A 34 25.86 5.47 -17.71
N PRO A 35 25.16 5.31 -18.85
CA PRO A 35 24.21 6.33 -19.28
C PRO A 35 23.22 6.46 -18.12
N HIS A 36 23.12 7.66 -17.54
CA HIS A 36 22.13 7.95 -16.50
C HIS A 36 20.78 7.44 -17.01
N GLU A 37 20.31 6.30 -16.49
CA GLU A 37 18.96 5.86 -16.73
C GLU A 37 18.07 7.06 -16.40
N PRO A 38 17.15 7.45 -17.31
CA PRO A 38 16.31 8.60 -17.05
C PRO A 38 15.61 8.34 -15.73
N MET A 39 15.89 9.23 -14.76
CA MET A 39 15.34 9.13 -13.42
C MET A 39 13.83 8.96 -13.53
N ARG A 40 13.32 7.79 -13.11
CA ARG A 40 11.93 7.41 -13.34
C ARG A 40 11.02 8.42 -12.65
N VAL A 41 10.18 9.08 -13.44
CA VAL A 41 9.08 9.92 -12.95
C VAL A 41 7.86 9.04 -12.72
N CYS A 42 7.34 9.02 -11.49
CA CYS A 42 6.21 8.18 -11.11
C CYS A 42 4.87 8.74 -11.59
N SER A 43 4.74 10.07 -11.65
CA SER A 43 3.53 10.76 -12.09
C SER A 43 3.81 12.23 -12.42
N GLU A 44 2.83 12.89 -13.03
CA GLU A 44 2.85 14.32 -13.37
C GLU A 44 2.86 15.23 -12.13
N SER A 45 2.22 14.80 -11.03
CA SER A 45 2.22 15.54 -9.76
C SER A 45 2.14 14.59 -8.54
N PRO A 46 2.46 15.07 -7.33
CA PRO A 46 2.28 14.31 -6.09
C PRO A 46 0.84 13.87 -5.86
N GLU A 47 -0.14 14.72 -6.17
CA GLU A 47 -1.58 14.40 -6.09
C GLU A 47 -1.91 13.25 -7.02
N LYS A 48 -1.37 13.26 -8.25
CA LYS A 48 -1.60 12.18 -9.20
C LYS A 48 -0.99 10.85 -8.73
N SER A 49 0.16 10.90 -8.07
CA SER A 49 0.74 9.71 -7.44
C SER A 49 -0.15 9.18 -6.30
N ALA A 50 -0.71 10.07 -5.48
CA ALA A 50 -1.65 9.70 -4.43
C ALA A 50 -2.94 9.07 -5.00
N GLU A 51 -3.50 9.61 -6.08
CA GLU A 51 -4.66 9.02 -6.76
C GLU A 51 -4.39 7.60 -7.25
N ILE A 52 -3.29 7.37 -7.98
CA ILE A 52 -2.92 6.04 -8.49
C ILE A 52 -2.69 5.07 -7.33
N PHE A 53 -2.10 5.55 -6.22
CA PHE A 53 -1.95 4.73 -5.02
C PHE A 53 -3.30 4.26 -4.46
N LEU A 54 -4.29 5.15 -4.39
CA LEU A 54 -5.64 4.85 -3.90
C LEU A 54 -6.43 3.96 -4.88
N GLU A 55 -6.20 4.10 -6.19
CA GLU A 55 -6.71 3.19 -7.21
C GLU A 55 -6.25 1.75 -6.93
N GLY A 56 -4.94 1.57 -6.70
CA GLY A 56 -4.39 0.27 -6.34
C GLY A 56 -4.91 -0.26 -4.99
N ALA A 57 -5.12 0.62 -4.00
CA ALA A 57 -5.71 0.24 -2.72
C ALA A 57 -7.17 -0.25 -2.86
N SER A 58 -7.93 0.29 -3.82
CA SER A 58 -9.34 -0.06 -4.07
C SER A 58 -9.51 -1.47 -4.65
N VAL A 59 -8.46 -2.03 -5.27
CA VAL A 59 -8.47 -3.38 -5.87
C VAL A 59 -7.63 -4.39 -5.10
N LEU A 60 -7.28 -4.10 -3.84
CA LEU A 60 -6.47 -5.00 -3.00
C LEU A 60 -6.99 -6.44 -2.79
N PRO A 61 -8.29 -6.76 -2.93
CA PRO A 61 -8.71 -8.17 -3.02
C PRO A 61 -7.97 -8.95 -4.13
N GLU A 62 -7.54 -8.27 -5.19
CA GLU A 62 -6.70 -8.79 -6.28
C GLU A 62 -5.23 -8.36 -6.08
N ILE A 63 -4.53 -9.05 -5.18
CA ILE A 63 -3.18 -8.67 -4.70
C ILE A 63 -2.20 -8.35 -5.84
N ASP A 64 -2.19 -9.16 -6.91
CA ASP A 64 -1.27 -8.97 -8.03
C ASP A 64 -1.56 -7.68 -8.81
N GLU A 65 -2.84 -7.34 -9.00
CA GLU A 65 -3.24 -6.13 -9.72
C GLU A 65 -3.01 -4.88 -8.88
N ALA A 66 -3.40 -4.94 -7.61
CA ALA A 66 -3.12 -3.87 -6.65
C ALA A 66 -1.61 -3.59 -6.55
N ALA A 67 -0.79 -4.63 -6.48
CA ALA A 67 0.66 -4.48 -6.42
C ALA A 67 1.20 -3.81 -7.68
N LYS A 68 0.74 -4.17 -8.89
CA LYS A 68 1.15 -3.50 -10.14
C LYS A 68 0.80 -2.03 -10.14
N ILE A 69 -0.41 -1.66 -9.73
CA ILE A 69 -0.86 -0.26 -9.72
C ILE A 69 -0.05 0.54 -8.71
N ILE A 70 0.04 0.06 -7.45
CA ILE A 70 0.81 0.73 -6.39
C ILE A 70 2.30 0.85 -6.77
N ARG A 71 2.85 -0.15 -7.47
CA ARG A 71 4.24 -0.13 -7.93
C ARG A 71 4.56 1.03 -8.88
N ARG A 72 3.56 1.56 -9.61
CA ARG A 72 3.74 2.69 -10.53
C ARG A 72 4.21 3.96 -9.83
N VAL A 73 3.88 4.10 -8.55
CA VAL A 73 4.11 5.32 -7.77
C VAL A 73 5.16 5.16 -6.67
N ILE A 74 5.87 4.04 -6.63
CA ILE A 74 6.93 3.77 -5.64
C ILE A 74 8.28 3.63 -6.35
N PRO A 75 9.38 4.18 -5.81
CA PRO A 75 10.70 4.11 -6.41
C PRO A 75 11.20 2.68 -6.65
N ASP A 76 12.09 2.52 -7.64
CA ASP A 76 12.71 1.23 -7.97
C ASP A 76 13.52 0.60 -6.83
N GLY A 77 13.32 -0.70 -6.61
CA GLY A 77 13.91 -1.45 -5.49
C GLY A 77 13.28 -1.23 -4.11
N VAL A 78 12.34 -0.29 -3.94
CA VAL A 78 11.65 -0.06 -2.66
C VAL A 78 10.47 -1.02 -2.47
N TRP A 79 10.41 -1.68 -1.32
CA TRP A 79 9.31 -2.59 -0.98
C TRP A 79 8.00 -1.81 -0.71
N ILE A 80 6.87 -2.29 -1.23
CA ILE A 80 5.57 -1.59 -1.05
C ILE A 80 5.22 -1.44 0.44
N LEU A 81 5.50 -2.44 1.27
CA LEU A 81 5.18 -2.35 2.69
C LEU A 81 6.09 -1.37 3.45
N SER A 82 7.30 -1.06 2.95
CA SER A 82 8.21 -0.15 3.66
C SER A 82 7.81 1.32 3.56
N ILE A 83 6.92 1.68 2.63
CA ILE A 83 6.42 3.06 2.56
C ILE A 83 5.43 3.36 3.69
N PHE A 84 4.85 2.36 4.36
CA PHE A 84 3.97 2.61 5.51
C PHE A 84 4.74 2.59 6.83
N GLU A 85 4.55 3.59 7.70
CA GLU A 85 5.25 3.69 8.99
C GLU A 85 5.05 2.48 9.92
N LYS A 86 3.95 1.73 9.76
CA LYS A 86 3.65 0.51 10.52
C LYS A 86 3.51 -0.73 9.63
N GLY A 87 4.01 -0.66 8.39
CA GLY A 87 3.95 -1.74 7.41
C GLY A 87 2.54 -2.32 7.25
N ILE A 88 2.42 -3.62 7.47
CA ILE A 88 1.19 -4.38 7.27
C ILE A 88 0.04 -3.97 8.20
N GLU A 89 0.33 -3.47 9.41
CA GLU A 89 -0.70 -3.03 10.34
C GLU A 89 -1.42 -1.78 9.84
N MET A 90 -0.69 -0.87 9.18
CA MET A 90 -1.30 0.30 8.55
C MET A 90 -2.19 -0.13 7.37
N VAL A 91 -1.72 -1.06 6.53
CA VAL A 91 -2.51 -1.61 5.43
C VAL A 91 -3.80 -2.26 5.95
N ARG A 92 -3.72 -3.03 7.04
CA ARG A 92 -4.89 -3.61 7.68
C ARG A 92 -5.84 -2.53 8.21
N ALA A 93 -5.32 -1.48 8.85
CA ALA A 93 -6.14 -0.38 9.36
C ALA A 93 -6.77 0.50 8.26
N LEU A 94 -6.15 0.55 7.07
CA LEU A 94 -6.71 1.22 5.89
C LEU A 94 -7.91 0.46 5.32
N LEU A 95 -7.80 -0.86 5.22
CA LEU A 95 -8.75 -1.69 4.46
C LEU A 95 -9.82 -2.37 5.31
N ARG A 96 -9.51 -2.69 6.56
CA ARG A 96 -10.43 -3.45 7.40
C ARG A 96 -11.60 -2.56 7.82
N HIS A 97 -12.80 -3.12 7.73
CA HIS A 97 -14.02 -2.54 8.26
C HIS A 97 -14.65 -3.55 9.21
N PRO A 98 -15.19 -3.18 10.39
CA PRO A 98 -15.73 -4.14 11.35
C PRO A 98 -16.78 -5.10 10.76
N ALA A 99 -17.53 -4.68 9.73
CA ALA A 99 -18.49 -5.56 9.05
C ALA A 99 -17.84 -6.76 8.34
N SER A 100 -16.53 -6.71 8.01
CA SER A 100 -15.79 -7.84 7.43
C SER A 100 -15.52 -8.97 8.43
N ASP A 101 -15.71 -8.73 9.73
CA ASP A 101 -15.52 -9.75 10.76
C ASP A 101 -16.74 -10.69 10.86
N GLY A 102 -17.85 -10.34 10.21
CA GLY A 102 -19.03 -11.19 10.06
C GLY A 102 -19.15 -11.78 8.65
N ASP A 103 -20.30 -12.38 8.36
CA ASP A 103 -20.63 -13.00 7.06
C ASP A 103 -21.09 -11.96 6.02
N ASN A 104 -20.44 -10.80 5.96
CA ASN A 104 -20.78 -9.75 4.99
C ASN A 104 -19.71 -9.71 3.89
N ALA A 105 -20.16 -9.54 2.64
CA ALA A 105 -19.28 -9.08 1.58
C ALA A 105 -19.02 -7.58 1.78
N VAL A 106 -17.75 -7.20 1.88
CA VAL A 106 -17.32 -5.81 2.08
C VAL A 106 -16.32 -5.44 1.00
N SER A 107 -16.58 -4.36 0.30
CA SER A 107 -15.62 -3.71 -0.60
C SER A 107 -15.44 -2.25 -0.20
N ALA A 108 -14.30 -1.67 -0.55
CA ALA A 108 -13.99 -0.27 -0.29
C ALA A 108 -13.37 0.36 -1.53
N THR A 109 -13.86 1.52 -1.93
CA THR A 109 -13.23 2.38 -2.92
C THR A 109 -12.69 3.61 -2.23
N PHE A 110 -11.55 4.12 -2.72
CA PHE A 110 -10.87 5.25 -2.12
C PHE A 110 -10.82 6.43 -3.09
N LYS A 111 -10.98 7.63 -2.56
CA LYS A 111 -10.91 8.87 -3.32
C LYS A 111 -10.09 9.90 -2.57
N LEU A 112 -9.27 10.64 -3.31
CA LEU A 112 -8.60 11.83 -2.81
C LEU A 112 -9.63 12.96 -2.72
N ASP A 113 -9.89 13.45 -1.52
CA ASP A 113 -10.88 14.52 -1.27
C ASP A 113 -10.21 15.89 -1.32
N ALA A 114 -9.25 16.11 -0.41
CA ALA A 114 -8.54 17.37 -0.31
C ALA A 114 -7.04 17.13 -0.23
N THR A 115 -6.26 18.04 -0.77
CA THR A 115 -4.80 18.04 -0.61
C THR A 115 -4.28 19.41 -0.22
N SER A 116 -3.24 19.43 0.61
CA SER A 116 -2.49 20.63 0.90
C SER A 116 -1.01 20.31 1.05
N GLN A 117 -0.17 21.12 0.39
CA GLN A 117 1.28 20.99 0.54
C GLN A 117 1.69 21.59 1.90
N GLU A 118 2.26 20.77 2.78
CA GLU A 118 2.77 21.27 4.07
C GLU A 118 4.15 21.91 3.90
N VAL A 119 5.04 21.18 3.22
CA VAL A 119 6.41 21.56 2.91
C VAL A 119 6.82 20.88 1.59
N PRO A 120 7.92 21.30 0.93
CA PRO A 120 8.44 20.57 -0.22
C PRO A 120 8.63 19.08 0.08
N GLY A 121 8.05 18.20 -0.75
CA GLY A 121 8.13 16.76 -0.58
C GLY A 121 7.11 16.15 0.39
N VAL A 122 6.18 16.92 0.96
CA VAL A 122 5.14 16.42 1.87
C VAL A 122 3.77 16.99 1.53
N LEU A 123 2.84 16.07 1.22
CA LEU A 123 1.43 16.34 0.97
C LEU A 123 0.61 15.89 2.16
N ARG A 124 -0.25 16.76 2.70
CA ARG A 124 -1.38 16.35 3.53
C ARG A 124 -2.53 15.99 2.61
N ALA A 125 -3.01 14.75 2.70
CA ALA A 125 -4.08 14.22 1.87
C ALA A 125 -5.26 13.80 2.74
N GLY A 126 -6.41 14.42 2.53
CA GLY A 126 -7.71 13.92 2.96
C GLY A 126 -8.17 12.83 1.99
N VAL A 127 -8.48 11.65 2.52
CA VAL A 127 -8.94 10.50 1.75
C VAL A 127 -10.33 10.14 2.24
N GLU A 128 -11.26 10.01 1.31
CA GLU A 128 -12.55 9.40 1.54
C GLU A 128 -12.48 7.92 1.14
N ARG A 129 -13.12 7.06 1.91
CA ARG A 129 -13.43 5.69 1.52
C ARG A 129 -14.94 5.49 1.49
N THR A 130 -15.43 4.95 0.39
CA THR A 130 -16.81 4.49 0.26
C THR A 130 -16.82 2.98 0.43
N ILE A 131 -17.52 2.50 1.45
CA ILE A 131 -17.60 1.10 1.82
C ILE A 131 -18.95 0.56 1.39
N SER A 132 -18.97 -0.47 0.55
CA SER A 132 -20.18 -1.20 0.21
C SER A 132 -20.26 -2.48 1.04
N ILE A 133 -21.37 -2.67 1.75
CA ILE A 133 -21.58 -3.80 2.65
C ILE A 133 -22.82 -4.56 2.20
N THR A 134 -22.65 -5.82 1.81
CA THR A 134 -23.73 -6.72 1.37
C THR A 134 -23.79 -7.92 2.32
N PRO A 135 -24.87 -8.07 3.12
CA PRO A 135 -25.06 -9.25 3.96
C PRO A 135 -25.25 -10.52 3.12
N HIS A 136 -24.60 -11.63 3.47
CA HIS A 136 -24.88 -12.93 2.85
C HIS A 136 -26.16 -13.61 3.36
N SER A 137 -26.62 -13.25 4.56
CA SER A 137 -27.74 -13.92 5.21
C SER A 137 -28.64 -12.98 6.00
N GLY A 138 -29.86 -13.44 6.28
CA GLY A 138 -30.87 -12.71 7.03
C GLY A 138 -31.86 -11.91 6.17
N PRO A 139 -32.75 -11.12 6.81
CA PRO A 139 -33.87 -10.45 6.14
C PRO A 139 -33.45 -9.36 5.13
N ASN A 140 -32.18 -8.98 5.11
CA ASN A 140 -31.60 -8.01 4.19
C ASN A 140 -30.48 -8.62 3.33
N ALA A 141 -30.46 -9.96 3.16
CA ALA A 141 -29.59 -10.59 2.17
C ALA A 141 -29.78 -9.86 0.81
N ASP A 142 -28.68 -9.53 0.15
CA ASP A 142 -28.61 -8.79 -1.12
C ASP A 142 -28.92 -7.28 -1.08
N ARG A 143 -29.21 -6.70 0.08
CA ARG A 143 -29.30 -5.23 0.19
C ARG A 143 -27.95 -4.63 0.55
N THR A 144 -27.27 -4.09 -0.47
CA THR A 144 -26.05 -3.32 -0.28
C THR A 144 -26.35 -1.98 0.39
N ARG A 145 -25.67 -1.71 1.50
CA ARG A 145 -25.61 -0.37 2.10
C ARG A 145 -24.25 0.25 1.85
N GLU A 146 -24.22 1.58 1.77
CA GLU A 146 -23.00 2.34 1.59
C GLU A 146 -22.71 3.19 2.83
N GLU A 147 -21.44 3.23 3.22
CA GLU A 147 -20.92 4.08 4.29
C GLU A 147 -19.74 4.88 3.74
N VAL A 148 -19.71 6.20 4.02
CA VAL A 148 -18.63 7.09 3.59
C VAL A 148 -17.85 7.56 4.80
N GLU A 149 -16.55 7.36 4.77
CA GLU A 149 -15.66 7.73 5.86
C GLU A 149 -14.43 8.49 5.36
N GLY A 150 -13.97 9.47 6.13
CA GLY A 150 -12.82 10.30 5.84
C GLY A 150 -11.66 10.02 6.79
N ARG A 151 -10.44 10.14 6.27
CA ARG A 151 -9.20 10.04 7.04
C ARG A 151 -8.06 10.83 6.41
N THR A 152 -7.22 11.44 7.24
CA THR A 152 -6.09 12.25 6.78
C THR A 152 -4.76 11.52 6.85
N PHE A 153 -3.91 11.71 5.84
CA PHE A 153 -2.59 11.14 5.72
C PHE A 153 -1.54 12.22 5.41
N LYS A 154 -0.29 11.97 5.81
CA LYS A 154 0.89 12.61 5.23
C LYS A 154 1.50 11.66 4.21
N VAL A 155 1.63 12.14 2.98
CA VAL A 155 2.25 11.43 1.87
C VAL A 155 3.57 12.15 1.55
N PHE A 156 4.67 11.44 1.72
CA PHE A 156 6.00 11.89 1.39
C PHE A 156 6.32 11.46 -0.03
N TYR A 157 6.89 12.37 -0.80
CA TYR A 157 7.29 12.13 -2.18
C TYR A 157 8.66 12.72 -2.47
N ASP A 158 9.34 12.16 -3.46
CA ASP A 158 10.53 12.78 -4.03
C ASP A 158 10.11 13.98 -4.92
N PRO A 159 10.52 15.22 -4.61
CA PRO A 159 10.10 16.41 -5.36
C PRO A 159 10.51 16.41 -6.83
N LYS A 160 11.47 15.59 -7.24
CA LYS A 160 11.95 15.53 -8.63
C LYS A 160 11.22 14.48 -9.46
N THR A 161 10.72 13.42 -8.83
CA THR A 161 10.10 12.27 -9.53
C THR A 161 8.63 12.06 -9.20
N ASN A 162 8.11 12.77 -8.18
CA ASN A 162 6.78 12.59 -7.59
C ASN A 162 6.50 11.19 -7.02
N CYS A 163 7.51 10.32 -6.92
CA CYS A 163 7.34 8.98 -6.36
C CYS A 163 7.05 9.04 -4.85
N ILE A 164 6.08 8.26 -4.38
CA ILE A 164 5.75 8.10 -2.96
C ILE A 164 6.85 7.32 -2.25
N THR A 165 7.43 7.94 -1.24
CA THR A 165 8.51 7.36 -0.42
C THR A 165 8.04 6.94 0.96
N ARG A 166 6.97 7.57 1.47
CA ARG A 166 6.37 7.22 2.76
C ARG A 166 4.92 7.69 2.87
N VAL A 167 4.09 6.96 3.60
CA VAL A 167 2.72 7.30 3.97
C VAL A 167 2.55 7.13 5.48
N ILE A 168 2.05 8.16 6.13
CA ILE A 168 1.78 8.20 7.57
C ILE A 168 0.31 8.59 7.75
N SER A 169 -0.41 7.89 8.61
CA SER A 169 -1.75 8.33 8.97
C SER A 169 -1.68 9.38 10.08
N ILE A 170 -2.42 10.48 9.91
CA ILE A 170 -2.53 11.54 10.92
C ILE A 170 -3.63 11.19 11.91
N ASP A 171 -4.76 10.73 11.40
CA ASP A 171 -5.89 10.26 12.21
C ASP A 171 -5.68 8.81 12.64
N THR A 172 -6.10 8.45 13.85
CA THR A 172 -6.01 7.07 14.36
C THR A 172 -7.01 6.13 13.72
N GLU A 173 -8.16 6.66 13.29
CA GLU A 173 -9.31 5.93 12.80
C GLU A 173 -10.01 6.66 11.64
N TRP A 174 -10.85 5.93 10.93
CA TRP A 174 -11.77 6.48 9.94
C TRP A 174 -12.96 7.14 10.64
N LYS A 175 -13.42 8.28 10.12
CA LYS A 175 -14.53 9.04 10.69
C LYS A 175 -15.64 9.17 9.66
N GLN A 176 -16.90 9.00 10.04
CA GLN A 176 -18.02 9.22 9.11
C GLN A 176 -18.02 10.66 8.58
N VAL A 177 -18.13 10.79 7.26
CA VAL A 177 -18.35 12.08 6.58
C VAL A 177 -19.86 12.33 6.60
N ARG A 178 -20.28 13.48 7.13
CA ARG A 178 -21.70 13.87 7.21
C ARG A 178 -22.16 14.58 5.96
#